data_AF-A0A2H6NIB9-F1
#
_entry.id   AF-A0A2H6NIB9-F1
#
_cell.length_a   1.000
_cell.length_b   1.000
_cell.length_c   1.000
_cell.angle_alpha   90.00
_cell.angle_beta   90.00
_cell.angle_gamma   90.00
#
_symmetry.space_group_name_H-M   'P 1'
#
loop_
_entity.id
_entity.type
_entity.pdbx_description
1 polymer ?
#
loop_
_entity_poly.entity_id
_entity_poly.type
_entity_poly.pdbx_seq_one_letter_code
_entity_poly.pdbx_strand_id
1 'polypeptide(L)'
;VFRDEIDLAGLHKAGLLTLTLVDHHILPSKDSALEAAVVEVMDHRPLEWERPPPCRVTVELVGSCATLVTERLLQARVPTLDGQIAALLYGTILLDCVNMAVEAGKVTPRDARCVSRLESMFSELQPRNRVFDALQRAKFDVSGLTTEQMLRKDLKSLASKTATVAISTVYLSLQDFLHRPGLEQDLA
;
A
#
# COMPACT_ATOMS: atom_id res chain seq x y z
N VAL A 1 5.71 4.79 -13.20
CA VAL A 1 5.49 3.53 -13.94
C VAL A 1 4.22 2.88 -13.42
N PHE A 2 3.21 2.81 -14.27
CA PHE A 2 1.94 2.16 -14.04
C PHE A 2 1.92 0.80 -14.72
N ARG A 3 0.91 0.01 -14.36
CA ARG A 3 0.77 -1.36 -14.83
C ARG A 3 0.70 -1.47 -16.35
N ASP A 4 -0.03 -0.56 -16.99
CA ASP A 4 -0.24 -0.49 -18.43
C ASP A 4 0.93 0.13 -19.20
N GLU A 5 1.97 0.61 -18.49
CA GLU A 5 3.20 1.11 -19.09
C GLU A 5 4.27 0.01 -19.27
N ILE A 6 4.06 -1.19 -18.72
CA ILE A 6 4.98 -2.35 -18.86
C ILE A 6 4.21 -3.56 -19.37
N ASP A 7 4.72 -4.21 -20.42
CA ASP A 7 4.22 -5.52 -20.88
C ASP A 7 4.73 -6.66 -19.99
N LEU A 8 4.10 -6.81 -18.81
CA LEU A 8 4.42 -7.87 -17.85
C LEU A 8 4.22 -9.27 -18.45
N ALA A 9 3.21 -9.45 -19.30
CA ALA A 9 2.93 -10.74 -19.93
C ALA A 9 4.01 -11.12 -20.94
N GLY A 10 4.45 -10.17 -21.77
CA GLY A 10 5.56 -10.35 -22.70
C GLY A 10 6.88 -10.65 -21.99
N LEU A 11 7.22 -9.90 -20.93
CA LEU A 11 8.42 -10.16 -20.12
C LEU A 11 8.38 -11.54 -19.46
N HIS A 12 7.22 -11.95 -18.94
CA HIS A 12 7.06 -13.28 -18.36
C HIS A 12 7.27 -14.38 -19.40
N LYS A 13 6.63 -14.26 -20.56
CA LYS A 13 6.77 -15.23 -21.67
C LYS A 13 8.22 -15.32 -22.18
N ALA A 14 8.97 -14.22 -22.12
CA ALA A 14 10.38 -14.17 -22.49
C ALA A 14 11.33 -14.70 -21.41
N GLY A 15 10.83 -15.04 -20.20
CA GLY A 15 11.66 -15.46 -19.07
C GLY A 15 12.49 -14.32 -18.46
N LEU A 16 12.09 -13.07 -18.67
CA LEU A 16 12.81 -11.87 -18.24
C LEU A 16 12.14 -11.16 -17.05
N LEU A 17 11.11 -11.77 -16.45
CA LEU A 17 10.33 -11.17 -15.37
C LEU A 17 10.63 -11.83 -14.02
N THR A 18 10.93 -10.99 -13.03
CA THR A 18 10.91 -11.33 -11.61
C THR A 18 10.06 -10.29 -10.86
N LEU A 19 9.20 -10.75 -9.96
CA LEU A 19 8.28 -9.91 -9.20
C LEU A 19 8.53 -10.03 -7.70
N THR A 20 8.57 -8.87 -7.03
CA THR A 20 8.43 -8.76 -5.58
C THR A 20 7.08 -8.11 -5.29
N LEU A 21 6.21 -8.80 -4.56
CA LEU A 21 4.93 -8.23 -4.12
C LEU A 21 5.12 -7.52 -2.78
N VAL A 22 4.59 -6.31 -2.67
CA VAL A 22 4.62 -5.51 -1.43
C VAL A 22 3.21 -5.04 -1.09
N ASP A 23 2.86 -5.02 0.20
CA ASP A 23 1.53 -4.66 0.71
C ASP A 23 0.41 -5.58 0.16
N HIS A 24 0.80 -6.68 -0.49
CA HIS A 24 -0.03 -7.79 -0.90
C HIS A 24 0.72 -9.07 -1.19
N HIS A 25 0.04 -10.19 -0.94
CA HIS A 25 0.58 -11.53 -1.12
C HIS A 25 -0.24 -12.36 -2.11
N ILE A 26 -1.24 -11.78 -2.77
CA ILE A 26 -2.06 -12.43 -3.79
C ILE A 26 -2.15 -11.54 -5.03
N LEU A 27 -1.75 -12.09 -6.18
CA LEU A 27 -1.99 -11.43 -7.47
C LEU A 27 -3.49 -11.45 -7.81
N PRO A 28 -4.04 -10.37 -8.39
CA PRO A 28 -5.41 -10.39 -8.87
C PRO A 28 -5.57 -11.46 -9.96
N SER A 29 -6.76 -12.04 -10.13
CA SER A 29 -6.98 -13.20 -11.01
C SER A 29 -6.48 -13.02 -12.45
N LYS A 30 -6.55 -11.78 -12.98
CA LYS A 30 -6.03 -11.40 -14.31
C LYS A 30 -4.51 -11.59 -14.46
N ASP A 31 -3.79 -11.67 -13.35
CA ASP A 31 -2.34 -11.83 -13.25
C ASP A 31 -1.91 -13.21 -12.75
N SER A 32 -2.84 -14.15 -12.60
CA SER A 32 -2.54 -15.50 -12.13
C SER A 32 -1.44 -16.21 -12.94
N ALA A 33 -1.27 -15.87 -14.22
CA ALA A 33 -0.18 -16.39 -15.05
C ALA A 33 1.22 -15.92 -14.59
N LEU A 34 1.32 -14.76 -13.93
CA LEU A 34 2.58 -14.18 -13.47
C LEU A 34 3.04 -14.77 -12.13
N GLU A 35 2.26 -15.66 -11.53
CA GLU A 35 2.54 -16.25 -10.22
C GLU A 35 3.92 -16.92 -10.16
N ALA A 36 4.32 -17.59 -11.23
CA ALA A 36 5.63 -18.23 -11.34
C ALA A 36 6.81 -17.25 -11.40
N ALA A 37 6.56 -15.96 -11.66
CA ALA A 37 7.58 -14.91 -11.62
C ALA A 37 7.73 -14.27 -10.23
N VAL A 38 6.86 -14.58 -9.27
CA VAL A 38 6.92 -14.03 -7.91
C VAL A 38 8.03 -14.71 -7.13
N VAL A 39 9.07 -13.95 -6.79
CA VAL A 39 10.25 -14.43 -6.07
C VAL A 39 10.28 -13.97 -4.60
N GLU A 40 9.54 -12.91 -4.28
CA GLU A 40 9.48 -12.36 -2.93
C GLU A 40 8.12 -11.73 -2.63
N VAL A 41 7.69 -11.83 -1.38
CA VAL A 41 6.48 -11.19 -0.85
C VAL A 41 6.81 -10.52 0.48
N MET A 42 6.40 -9.27 0.63
CA MET A 42 6.40 -8.53 1.88
C MET A 42 5.00 -8.00 2.12
N ASP A 43 4.32 -8.49 3.16
CA ASP A 43 2.96 -8.04 3.51
C ASP A 43 2.86 -7.92 5.04
N HIS A 44 1.89 -7.15 5.50
CA HIS A 44 1.63 -6.95 6.93
C HIS A 44 0.25 -7.47 7.36
N ARG A 45 -0.43 -8.16 6.45
CA ARG A 45 -1.73 -8.80 6.68
C ARG A 45 -1.58 -10.31 6.88
N PRO A 46 -2.51 -10.97 7.59
CA PRO A 46 -2.49 -12.42 7.75
C PRO A 46 -2.42 -13.14 6.40
N LEU A 47 -1.61 -14.19 6.30
CA LEU A 47 -1.56 -15.04 5.11
C LEU A 47 -2.81 -15.90 5.04
N GLU A 48 -3.46 -15.93 3.87
CA GLU A 48 -4.55 -16.88 3.63
C GLU A 48 -4.05 -18.29 3.24
N TRP A 49 -2.81 -18.40 2.74
CA TRP A 49 -2.19 -19.66 2.33
C TRP A 49 -0.66 -19.57 2.30
N GLU A 50 0.00 -20.73 2.40
CA GLU A 50 1.46 -20.81 2.34
C GLU A 50 1.96 -20.85 0.90
N ARG A 51 2.85 -19.91 0.54
CA ARG A 51 3.53 -19.91 -0.76
C ARG A 51 4.69 -20.91 -0.74
N PRO A 52 4.74 -21.86 -1.70
CA PRO A 52 5.82 -22.82 -1.74
C PRO A 52 7.16 -22.16 -2.16
N PRO A 53 8.30 -22.74 -1.78
CA PRO A 53 9.62 -22.33 -2.28
C PRO A 53 9.66 -22.32 -3.83
N PRO A 54 10.49 -21.45 -4.45
CA PRO A 54 11.57 -20.65 -3.85
C PRO A 54 11.15 -19.24 -3.38
N CYS A 55 9.86 -18.91 -3.38
CA CYS A 55 9.38 -17.58 -3.00
C CYS A 55 9.74 -17.24 -1.55
N ARG A 56 10.48 -16.14 -1.34
CA ARG A 56 10.76 -15.62 0.01
C ARG A 56 9.55 -14.86 0.52
N VAL A 57 8.99 -15.28 1.65
CA VAL A 57 7.81 -14.62 2.24
C VAL A 57 8.19 -13.97 3.56
N THR A 58 7.93 -12.67 3.69
CA THR A 58 8.03 -11.92 4.94
C THR A 58 6.66 -11.36 5.27
N VAL A 59 5.94 -12.01 6.19
CA VAL A 59 4.65 -11.51 6.67
C VAL A 59 4.69 -11.32 8.18
N GLU A 60 4.44 -10.08 8.59
CA GLU A 60 4.64 -9.64 9.96
C GLU A 60 3.55 -8.63 10.33
N LEU A 61 2.94 -8.79 11.50
CA LEU A 61 1.90 -7.86 11.98
C LEU A 61 2.54 -6.56 12.47
N VAL A 62 2.78 -5.63 11.54
CA VAL A 62 3.25 -4.26 11.79
C VAL A 62 2.21 -3.25 11.30
N GLY A 63 2.31 -1.99 11.77
CA GLY A 63 1.33 -0.97 11.43
C GLY A 63 1.33 -0.56 9.96
N SER A 64 2.47 -0.69 9.28
CA SER A 64 2.60 -0.43 7.83
C SER A 64 3.51 -1.45 7.15
N CYS A 65 3.15 -1.90 5.95
CA CYS A 65 4.08 -2.67 5.12
C CYS A 65 5.38 -1.91 4.81
N ALA A 66 5.33 -0.56 4.78
CA ALA A 66 6.52 0.27 4.60
C ALA A 66 7.54 0.11 5.74
N THR A 67 7.13 -0.34 6.93
CA THR A 67 8.05 -0.69 8.02
C THR A 67 8.94 -1.86 7.64
N LEU A 68 8.38 -2.92 7.03
CA LEU A 68 9.14 -4.08 6.57
C LEU A 68 10.12 -3.68 5.45
N VAL A 69 9.66 -2.85 4.51
CA VAL A 69 10.50 -2.33 3.43
C VAL A 69 11.65 -1.50 4.00
N THR A 70 11.37 -0.64 4.99
CA THR A 70 12.39 0.18 5.67
C THR A 70 13.45 -0.69 6.34
N GLU A 71 13.06 -1.71 7.10
CA GLU A 71 13.99 -2.64 7.75
C GLU A 71 14.89 -3.35 6.72
N ARG A 72 14.30 -3.79 5.60
CA ARG A 72 15.03 -4.47 4.52
C ARG A 72 16.06 -3.58 3.84
N LEU A 73 15.76 -2.29 3.67
CA LEU A 73 16.67 -1.31 3.07
C LEU A 73 17.77 -0.89 4.05
N LEU A 74 17.45 -0.76 5.34
CA LEU A 74 18.46 -0.48 6.39
C LEU A 74 19.48 -1.61 6.55
N GLN A 75 19.09 -2.85 6.23
CA GLN A 75 19.97 -4.03 6.24
C GLN A 75 20.67 -4.30 4.90
N ALA A 76 20.37 -3.52 3.85
CA ALA A 76 20.94 -3.74 2.54
C ALA A 76 22.45 -3.46 2.54
N ARG A 77 23.23 -4.34 1.91
CA ARG A 77 24.69 -4.17 1.76
C ARG A 77 25.06 -2.95 0.92
N VAL A 78 24.21 -2.65 -0.06
CA VAL A 78 24.33 -1.46 -0.90
C VAL A 78 23.36 -0.42 -0.35
N PRO A 79 23.84 0.74 0.11
CA PRO A 79 22.96 1.82 0.55
C PRO A 79 22.10 2.30 -0.62
N THR A 80 20.79 2.20 -0.49
CA THR A 80 19.81 2.68 -1.47
C THR A 80 18.89 3.76 -0.91
N LEU A 81 19.00 4.07 0.39
CA LEU A 81 18.20 5.12 1.02
C LEU A 81 18.83 6.48 0.74
N ASP A 82 18.08 7.35 0.09
CA ASP A 82 18.32 8.79 0.04
C ASP A 82 17.18 9.54 0.76
N GLY A 83 17.29 10.87 0.83
CA GLY A 83 16.30 11.70 1.50
C GLY A 83 14.89 11.58 0.90
N GLN A 84 14.78 11.33 -0.42
CA GLN A 84 13.49 11.19 -1.09
C GLN A 84 12.81 9.86 -0.73
N ILE A 85 13.54 8.75 -0.82
CA ILE A 85 13.04 7.42 -0.44
C ILE A 85 12.72 7.41 1.06
N ALA A 86 13.58 8.01 1.89
CA ALA A 86 13.33 8.16 3.32
C ALA A 86 12.03 8.92 3.60
N ALA A 87 11.78 10.03 2.90
CA ALA A 87 10.54 10.80 3.05
C ALA A 87 9.29 10.01 2.64
N LEU A 88 9.37 9.21 1.58
CA LEU A 88 8.27 8.33 1.15
C LEU A 88 7.96 7.26 2.22
N LEU A 89 8.98 6.54 2.70
CA LEU A 89 8.81 5.51 3.73
C LEU A 89 8.28 6.11 5.03
N TYR A 90 8.89 7.21 5.48
CA TYR A 90 8.51 7.92 6.70
C TYR A 90 7.06 8.41 6.65
N GLY A 91 6.67 9.08 5.56
CA GLY A 91 5.31 9.58 5.39
C GLY A 91 4.26 8.47 5.39
N THR A 92 4.52 7.36 4.69
CA THR A 92 3.63 6.20 4.66
C THR A 92 3.47 5.56 6.03
N ILE A 93 4.57 5.31 6.76
CA ILE A 93 4.51 4.72 8.10
C ILE A 93 3.73 5.63 9.05
N LEU A 94 3.96 6.94 9.03
CA LEU A 94 3.20 7.89 9.84
C LEU A 94 1.71 7.88 9.50
N LEU A 95 1.34 7.83 8.23
CA LEU A 95 -0.06 7.83 7.81
C LEU A 95 -0.80 6.56 8.23
N ASP A 96 -0.20 5.39 8.02
CA ASP A 96 -0.82 4.09 8.32
C ASP A 96 -0.95 3.85 9.83
N CYS A 97 0.05 4.30 10.58
CA CYS A 97 0.12 4.17 12.04
C CYS A 97 -0.46 5.37 12.79
N VAL A 98 -1.25 6.23 12.13
CA VAL A 98 -1.94 7.38 12.74
C VAL A 98 -0.99 8.24 13.57
N ASN A 99 0.12 8.65 12.96
CA ASN A 99 1.17 9.46 13.58
C ASN A 99 1.81 8.84 14.84
N MET A 100 1.93 7.51 14.87
CA MET A 100 2.42 6.74 16.02
C MET A 100 1.50 6.79 17.26
N ALA A 101 0.21 7.13 17.09
CA ALA A 101 -0.77 7.12 18.18
C ALA A 101 -1.03 5.69 18.66
N VAL A 102 -0.68 5.39 19.91
CA VAL A 102 -0.82 4.06 20.52
C VAL A 102 -2.30 3.70 20.70
N GLU A 103 -3.10 4.70 21.06
CA GLU A 103 -4.55 4.62 21.23
C GLU A 103 -5.30 4.21 19.95
N ALA A 104 -4.70 4.41 18.77
CA ALA A 104 -5.27 3.95 17.50
C ALA A 104 -5.13 2.45 17.28
N GLY A 105 -4.36 1.74 18.11
CA GLY A 105 -4.22 0.28 18.09
C GLY A 105 -3.49 -0.31 16.88
N LYS A 106 -2.82 0.52 16.07
CA LYS A 106 -2.14 0.11 14.83
C LYS A 106 -0.61 0.07 14.93
N VAL A 107 -0.04 0.90 15.79
CA VAL A 107 1.42 1.09 15.86
C VAL A 107 2.09 -0.05 16.63
N THR A 108 3.25 -0.48 16.15
CA THR A 108 4.14 -1.43 16.83
C THR A 108 5.48 -0.79 17.19
N PRO A 109 6.26 -1.38 18.11
CA PRO A 109 7.61 -0.92 18.40
C PRO A 109 8.55 -0.92 17.18
N ARG A 110 8.26 -1.73 16.15
CA ARG A 110 9.04 -1.76 14.91
C ARG A 110 8.79 -0.52 14.05
N ASP A 111 7.52 -0.11 13.93
CA ASP A 111 7.15 1.12 13.21
C ASP A 111 7.86 2.33 13.83
N ALA A 112 7.77 2.47 15.17
CA ALA A 112 8.41 3.56 15.89
C ALA A 112 9.94 3.58 15.72
N ARG A 113 10.58 2.39 15.72
CA ARG A 113 12.03 2.25 15.50
C ARG A 113 12.44 2.69 14.09
N CYS A 114 11.68 2.29 13.08
CA CYS A 114 11.93 2.70 11.69
C CYS A 114 11.81 4.20 11.52
N VAL A 115 10.74 4.81 12.05
CA VAL A 115 10.55 6.27 12.04
C VAL A 115 11.73 6.98 12.70
N SER A 116 12.09 6.60 13.93
CA SER A 116 13.23 7.22 14.63
C SER A 116 14.56 7.01 13.91
N ARG A 117 14.76 5.88 13.24
CA ARG A 117 15.98 5.62 12.47
C ARG A 117 16.04 6.54 11.24
N LEU A 118 14.95 6.70 10.50
CA LEU A 118 14.87 7.60 9.36
C LEU A 118 15.14 9.06 9.78
N GLU A 119 14.52 9.53 10.86
CA GLU A 119 14.77 10.87 11.43
C GLU A 119 16.24 11.09 11.80
N SER A 120 16.89 10.08 12.37
CA SER A 120 18.31 10.17 12.75
C SER A 120 19.26 10.22 11.56
N MET A 121 18.88 9.61 10.43
CA MET A 121 19.71 9.50 9.23
C MET A 121 19.50 10.67 8.27
N PHE A 122 18.30 11.25 8.25
CA PHE A 122 17.88 12.27 7.28
C PHE A 122 17.32 13.49 8.01
N SER A 123 18.22 14.42 8.35
CA SER A 123 17.91 15.65 9.10
C SER A 123 16.96 16.61 8.38
N GLU A 124 16.79 16.44 7.07
CA GLU A 124 15.90 17.22 6.21
C GLU A 124 14.43 16.80 6.30
N LEU A 125 14.15 15.64 6.91
CA LEU A 125 12.78 15.14 7.10
C LEU A 125 11.97 16.15 7.91
N GLN A 126 10.75 16.43 7.43
CA GLN A 126 9.86 17.36 8.08
C GLN A 126 9.29 16.76 9.39
N PRO A 127 8.92 17.61 10.36
CA PRO A 127 8.33 17.15 11.62
C PRO A 127 7.12 16.23 11.41
N ARG A 128 7.00 15.16 12.22
CA ARG A 128 5.96 14.12 12.08
C ARG A 128 4.57 14.70 11.86
N ASN A 129 4.12 15.60 12.75
CA ASN A 129 2.80 16.23 12.67
C ASN A 129 2.59 16.99 11.37
N ARG A 130 3.61 17.72 10.88
CA ARG A 130 3.50 18.47 9.62
C ARG A 130 3.27 17.52 8.44
N VAL A 131 4.01 16.42 8.39
CA VAL A 131 3.89 15.40 7.34
C VAL A 131 2.54 14.70 7.46
N PHE A 132 2.21 14.21 8.64
CA PHE A 132 0.96 13.50 8.92
C PHE A 132 -0.25 14.36 8.57
N ASP A 133 -0.33 15.60 9.06
CA ASP A 133 -1.46 16.49 8.81
C ASP A 133 -1.61 16.82 7.32
N ALA A 134 -0.49 17.02 6.61
CA ALA A 134 -0.51 17.27 5.17
C ALA A 134 -1.03 16.05 4.39
N LEU A 135 -0.51 14.86 4.70
CA LEU A 135 -0.95 13.61 4.09
C LEU A 135 -2.40 13.29 4.43
N GLN A 136 -2.81 13.54 5.68
CA GLN A 136 -4.17 13.27 6.14
C GLN A 136 -5.17 14.17 5.43
N ARG A 137 -4.88 15.48 5.31
CA ARG A 137 -5.68 16.40 4.50
C ARG A 137 -5.77 15.96 3.04
N ALA A 138 -4.63 15.63 2.41
CA ALA A 138 -4.61 15.20 1.02
C ALA A 138 -5.34 13.86 0.79
N LYS A 139 -5.28 12.93 1.76
CA LYS A 139 -5.97 11.64 1.69
C LYS A 139 -7.50 11.79 1.68
N PHE A 140 -8.02 12.74 2.46
CA PHE A 140 -9.46 12.99 2.58
C PHE A 140 -10.00 14.04 1.61
N ASP A 141 -9.14 14.82 0.95
CA ASP A 141 -9.58 15.74 -0.09
C ASP A 141 -9.98 14.98 -1.37
N VAL A 142 -11.29 14.76 -1.50
CA VAL A 142 -11.92 14.14 -2.66
C VAL A 142 -12.85 15.10 -3.41
N SER A 143 -12.69 16.40 -3.17
CA SER A 143 -13.55 17.45 -3.74
C SER A 143 -13.48 17.50 -5.27
N GLY A 144 -12.34 17.14 -5.86
CA GLY A 144 -12.12 17.09 -7.31
C GLY A 144 -12.52 15.78 -8.00
N LEU A 145 -13.04 14.79 -7.27
CA LEU A 145 -13.37 13.47 -7.83
C LEU A 145 -14.86 13.35 -8.19
N THR A 146 -15.13 12.72 -9.33
CA THR A 146 -16.48 12.22 -9.66
C THR A 146 -16.87 11.08 -8.71
N THR A 147 -18.15 10.71 -8.68
CA THR A 147 -18.63 9.58 -7.87
C THR A 147 -17.94 8.28 -8.26
N GLU A 148 -17.84 7.99 -9.56
CA GLU A 148 -17.11 6.81 -10.07
C GLU A 148 -15.64 6.81 -9.60
N GLN A 149 -14.94 7.94 -9.75
CA GLN A 149 -13.54 8.06 -9.33
C GLN A 149 -13.36 7.85 -7.82
N MET A 150 -14.29 8.37 -7.01
CA MET A 150 -14.27 8.18 -5.56
C MET A 150 -14.46 6.70 -5.19
N LEU A 151 -15.41 6.01 -5.83
CA LEU A 151 -15.65 4.58 -5.61
C LEU A 151 -14.46 3.72 -6.06
N ARG A 152 -13.75 4.13 -7.13
CA ARG A 152 -12.58 3.41 -7.66
C ARG A 152 -11.27 3.68 -6.93
N LYS A 153 -11.15 4.84 -6.26
CA LYS A 153 -9.91 5.32 -5.61
C LYS A 153 -9.31 4.30 -4.64
N ASP A 154 -10.15 3.64 -3.87
CA ASP A 154 -9.76 2.59 -2.90
C ASP A 154 -10.76 1.44 -2.97
N LEU A 155 -10.82 0.85 -4.15
CA LEU A 155 -11.66 -0.30 -4.47
C LEU A 155 -10.85 -1.59 -4.30
N LYS A 156 -11.39 -2.53 -3.53
CA LYS A 156 -10.91 -3.92 -3.49
C LYS A 156 -11.99 -4.82 -4.05
N SER A 157 -11.63 -5.71 -4.97
CA SER A 157 -12.57 -6.66 -5.56
C SER A 157 -12.08 -8.09 -5.43
N LEU A 158 -13.05 -8.99 -5.21
CA LEU A 158 -12.86 -10.43 -5.17
C LEU A 158 -13.84 -11.05 -6.14
N ALA A 159 -13.33 -11.88 -7.04
CA ALA A 159 -14.13 -12.58 -8.03
C ALA A 159 -14.05 -14.09 -7.83
N SER A 160 -15.20 -14.75 -7.90
CA SER A 160 -15.36 -16.19 -7.89
C SER A 160 -16.15 -16.64 -9.12
N LYS A 161 -16.36 -17.95 -9.29
CA LYS A 161 -17.20 -18.47 -10.38
C LYS A 161 -18.67 -18.06 -10.27
N THR A 162 -19.15 -17.72 -9.07
CA THR A 162 -20.58 -17.48 -8.79
C THR A 162 -20.91 -16.03 -8.49
N ALA A 163 -19.94 -15.26 -7.99
CA ALA A 163 -20.15 -13.86 -7.63
C ALA A 163 -18.85 -13.06 -7.73
N THR A 164 -19.01 -11.77 -8.03
CA THR A 164 -17.97 -10.75 -7.86
C THR A 164 -18.43 -9.79 -6.78
N VAL A 165 -17.59 -9.57 -5.77
CA VAL A 165 -17.83 -8.62 -4.69
C VAL A 165 -16.80 -7.52 -4.80
N ALA A 166 -17.25 -6.28 -4.71
CA ALA A 166 -16.37 -5.11 -4.71
C ALA A 166 -16.70 -4.23 -3.50
N ILE A 167 -15.67 -3.77 -2.82
CA ILE A 167 -15.75 -2.97 -1.59
C ILE A 167 -14.96 -1.69 -1.83
N SER A 168 -15.65 -0.55 -1.80
CA SER A 168 -15.06 0.78 -1.93
C SER A 168 -14.97 1.45 -0.57
N THR A 169 -13.81 2.03 -0.27
CA THR A 169 -13.70 3.00 0.82
C THR A 169 -14.06 4.39 0.30
N VAL A 170 -15.08 5.00 0.88
CA VAL A 170 -15.42 6.41 0.64
C VAL A 170 -14.81 7.28 1.73
N TYR A 171 -14.23 8.41 1.31
CA TYR A 171 -13.49 9.33 2.18
C TYR A 171 -14.34 10.51 2.66
N LEU A 172 -15.67 10.32 2.66
CA LEU A 172 -16.69 11.25 3.15
C LEU A 172 -17.53 10.56 4.22
N SER A 173 -18.30 11.35 4.98
CA SER A 173 -19.39 10.76 5.76
C SER A 173 -20.40 10.12 4.82
N LEU A 174 -21.10 9.07 5.28
CA LEU A 174 -22.16 8.44 4.48
C LEU A 174 -23.23 9.47 4.10
N GLN A 175 -23.57 10.38 5.02
CA GLN A 175 -24.52 11.45 4.77
C GLN A 175 -24.04 12.34 3.61
N ASP A 176 -22.81 12.85 3.66
CA ASP A 176 -22.30 13.74 2.61
C ASP A 176 -22.19 13.03 1.26
N PHE A 177 -21.81 11.75 1.27
CA PHE A 177 -21.75 10.93 0.06
C PHE A 177 -23.12 10.78 -0.59
N LEU A 178 -24.16 10.49 0.21
CA LEU A 178 -25.54 10.31 -0.28
C LEU A 178 -26.18 11.59 -0.82
N HIS A 179 -25.68 12.77 -0.42
CA HIS A 179 -26.16 14.07 -0.91
C HIS A 179 -25.39 14.59 -2.14
N ARG A 180 -24.47 13.80 -2.71
CA ARG A 180 -23.72 14.24 -3.89
C ARG A 180 -24.66 14.45 -5.09
N PRO A 181 -24.47 15.55 -5.86
CA PRO A 181 -25.25 15.78 -7.08
C PRO A 181 -25.04 14.64 -8.07
N GLY A 182 -26.13 14.15 -8.66
CA GLY A 182 -26.06 13.10 -9.69
C GLY A 182 -25.84 11.68 -9.17
N LEU A 183 -25.83 11.46 -7.85
CA LEU A 183 -25.47 10.15 -7.27
C LEU A 183 -26.31 8.99 -7.80
N GLU A 184 -27.63 9.15 -7.88
CA GLU A 184 -28.51 8.08 -8.38
C GLU A 184 -28.20 7.72 -9.84
N GLN A 185 -27.90 8.73 -10.68
CA GLN A 185 -27.51 8.51 -12.06
C GLN A 185 -26.13 7.87 -12.18
N ASP A 186 -25.20 8.26 -11.29
CA ASP A 186 -23.84 7.72 -11.24
C ASP A 186 -23.81 6.25 -10.75
N LEU A 187 -24.83 5.82 -10.00
CA LEU A 187 -24.94 4.47 -9.43
C LEU A 187 -25.84 3.51 -10.22
N ALA A 188 -26.64 4.02 -11.17
CA ALA A 188 -27.57 3.24 -12.00
C ALA A 188 -26.85 2.47 -13.11
#